data_AF-A0A8J3GJ44-F1
#
_entry.id   AF-A0A8J3GJ44-F1
#
_cell.length_a   1.000
_cell.length_b   1.000
_cell.length_c   1.000
_cell.angle_alpha   90.00
_cell.angle_beta   90.00
_cell.angle_gamma   90.00
#
_symmetry.space_group_name_H-M   'P 1'
#
loop_
_entity.id
_entity.type
_entity.pdbx_description
1 polymer ?
#
loop_
_entity_poly.entity_id
_entity_poly.type
_entity_poly.pdbx_seq_one_letter_code
_entity_poly.pdbx_strand_id
1 'polypeptide(L)' 'MTILPLAVGIADAILNASREDSRFDPAEVANELMRQHPSANVSPDDIVSTLREEGRSVGLCLEAC' A
#
# COMPACT_ATOMS: atom_id res chain seq x y z
N MET A 1 -3.20 5.48 -19.94
CA MET A 1 -3.17 5.36 -18.47
C MET A 1 -1.80 5.79 -18.01
N THR A 2 -1.72 6.94 -17.34
CA THR A 2 -0.49 7.39 -16.70
C THR A 2 -0.31 6.53 -15.47
N ILE A 3 0.61 5.57 -15.54
CA ILE A 3 1.00 4.78 -14.37
C ILE A 3 1.65 5.76 -13.39
N LEU A 4 1.01 5.98 -12.25
CA LEU A 4 1.53 6.87 -11.21
C LEU A 4 2.84 6.30 -10.64
N PRO A 5 3.72 7.11 -10.04
CA PRO A 5 4.87 6.58 -9.31
C PRO A 5 4.39 5.66 -8.18
N LEU A 6 5.13 4.58 -7.90
CA LEU A 6 4.79 3.62 -6.84
C LEU A 6 4.50 4.31 -5.49
N ALA A 7 5.28 5.34 -5.14
CA ALA A 7 5.07 6.12 -3.92
C ALA A 7 3.68 6.78 -3.86
N VAL A 8 3.15 7.23 -5.00
CA VAL A 8 1.80 7.80 -5.08
C VAL A 8 0.76 6.70 -4.96
N GLY A 9 0.98 5.52 -5.57
CA GLY A 9 0.10 4.37 -5.41
C GLY A 9 0.01 3.87 -3.95
N ILE A 10 1.13 3.88 -3.23
CA ILE A 10 1.18 3.56 -1.79
C ILE A 10 0.33 4.56 -0.99
N ALA A 11 0.55 5.87 -1.20
CA ALA A 11 -0.21 6.90 -0.50
C ALA A 11 -1.71 6.84 -0.81
N ASP A 12 -2.08 6.58 -2.06
CA ASP A 12 -3.48 6.44 -2.48
C ASP A 12 -4.15 5.23 -1.82
N ALA A 13 -3.47 4.08 -1.77
CA ALA A 13 -4.00 2.89 -1.13
C ALA A 13 -4.23 3.09 0.38
N ILE A 14 -3.31 3.76 1.06
CA ILE A 14 -3.41 4.10 2.48
C ILE A 14 -4.59 5.07 2.71
N LEU A 15 -4.69 6.12 1.89
CA LEU A 15 -5.79 7.08 1.97
C LEU A 15 -7.14 6.40 1.71
N ASN A 16 -7.23 5.53 0.70
CA ASN A 16 -8.47 4.84 0.38
C ASN A 16 -8.90 3.93 1.54
N ALA A 17 -7.95 3.16 2.09
CA ALA A 17 -8.21 2.32 3.26
C ALA A 17 -8.65 3.11 4.49
N SER A 18 -8.08 4.30 4.70
CA SER A 18 -8.45 5.17 5.82
C SER A 18 -9.84 5.78 5.65
N ARG A 19 -10.30 5.94 4.40
CA ARG A 19 -11.61 6.49 4.07
C ARG A 19 -12.72 5.47 4.16
N GLU A 20 -12.46 4.23 3.75
CA GLU A 20 -13.48 3.18 3.72
C GLU A 20 -13.67 2.47 5.07
N ASP A 21 -12.86 2.79 6.10
CA ASP A 21 -12.80 2.08 7.40
C ASP A 21 -12.69 0.55 7.18
N SER A 22 -12.07 0.17 6.06
CA SER A 22 -12.04 -1.20 5.57
C SER A 22 -10.73 -1.85 5.99
N ARG A 23 -10.77 -3.18 6.17
CA ARG A 23 -9.60 -3.95 6.59
C ARG A 23 -8.46 -3.75 5.58
N PHE A 24 -7.39 -3.12 6.02
CA PHE A 24 -6.22 -2.88 5.20
C PHE A 24 -5.24 -4.03 5.32
N ASP A 25 -5.11 -4.84 4.27
CA ASP A 25 -4.09 -5.86 4.19
C ASP A 25 -2.89 -5.36 3.36
N PRO A 26 -1.75 -5.00 4.00
CA PRO A 26 -0.61 -4.45 3.29
C PRO A 26 0.01 -5.45 2.31
N ALA A 27 -0.16 -6.76 2.50
CA ALA A 27 0.36 -7.76 1.57
C ALA A 27 -0.48 -7.85 0.30
N GLU A 28 -1.81 -7.78 0.43
CA GLU A 28 -2.71 -7.69 -0.72
C GLU A 28 -2.45 -6.42 -1.54
N VAL A 29 -2.35 -5.27 -0.86
CA VAL A 29 -2.07 -3.98 -1.50
C VAL A 29 -0.71 -3.98 -2.19
N ALA A 30 0.34 -4.52 -1.55
CA ALA A 30 1.66 -4.64 -2.17
C ALA A 30 1.66 -5.49 -3.44
N ASN A 31 0.93 -6.62 -3.44
CA ASN A 31 0.79 -7.46 -4.63
C ASN A 31 0.08 -6.73 -5.76
N GLU A 32 -0.97 -5.97 -5.46
CA GLU A 32 -1.70 -5.19 -6.45
C GLU A 32 -0.83 -4.05 -7.02
N LEU A 33 -0.09 -3.34 -6.18
CA LEU A 33 0.88 -2.33 -6.61
C LEU A 33 1.97 -2.92 -7.50
N MET A 34 2.48 -4.12 -7.20
CA MET A 34 3.45 -4.79 -8.08
C MET A 34 2.86 -5.16 -9.45
N ARG A 35 1.58 -5.57 -9.50
CA ARG A 35 0.90 -5.85 -10.78
C ARG A 35 0.73 -4.58 -11.62
N GLN A 36 0.44 -3.45 -10.97
CA GLN A 36 0.28 -2.16 -11.64
C GLN A 36 1.63 -1.52 -12.02
N HIS A 37 2.69 -1.85 -11.28
CA HIS A 37 4.05 -1.34 -11.47
C HIS A 37 5.08 -2.47 -11.67
N PRO A 38 4.97 -3.30 -12.73
CA PRO A 38 5.87 -4.44 -12.93
C PRO A 38 7.33 -4.02 -13.21
N SER A 39 7.56 -2.75 -13.57
CA SER A 39 8.89 -2.17 -13.79
C SER A 39 9.50 -1.54 -12.54
N ALA A 40 8.80 -1.56 -11.41
CA ALA A 40 9.33 -1.01 -10.17
C ALA A 40 10.42 -1.95 -9.62
N ASN A 41 11.64 -1.43 -9.47
CA ASN A 41 12.78 -2.19 -8.94
C ASN A 41 12.74 -2.22 -7.41
N VAL A 42 11.64 -2.72 -6.85
CA VAL A 42 11.38 -2.75 -5.41
C VAL A 42 10.74 -4.09 -5.05
N SER A 43 11.18 -4.65 -3.94
CA SER A 43 10.66 -5.93 -3.45
C SER A 43 9.27 -5.76 -2.86
N PRO A 44 8.41 -6.78 -2.93
CA PRO A 44 7.11 -6.75 -2.24
C PRO A 44 7.27 -6.50 -0.73
N ASP A 45 8.34 -7.02 -0.12
CA ASP A 45 8.64 -6.84 1.30
C ASP A 45 8.90 -5.38 1.67
N ASP A 46 9.65 -4.64 0.85
CA ASP A 46 9.86 -3.19 0.99
C ASP A 46 8.54 -2.41 0.91
N ILE A 47 7.68 -2.79 -0.03
CA ILE A 47 6.37 -2.16 -0.21
C ILE A 47 5.49 -2.43 1.02
N VAL A 48 5.44 -3.68 1.50
CA VAL A 48 4.70 -4.04 2.72
C VAL A 48 5.24 -3.30 3.95
N SER A 49 6.56 -3.20 4.09
CA SER A 49 7.21 -2.47 5.18
C SER A 49 6.78 -1.00 5.17
N THR A 50 6.85 -0.36 4.01
CA THR A 50 6.42 1.04 3.82
C THR A 50 4.93 1.22 4.11
N LEU A 51 4.06 0.35 3.59
CA LEU A 51 2.62 0.40 3.83
C LEU A 51 2.28 0.24 5.32
N ARG A 52 3.04 -0.57 6.06
CA ARG A 52 2.86 -0.75 7.50
C ARG A 52 3.33 0.46 8.30
N GLU A 53 4.47 1.03 7.95
CA GLU A 53 5.01 2.22 8.62
C GLU A 53 4.07 3.41 8.43
N GLU A 54 3.76 3.72 7.17
CA GLU A 54 2.90 4.84 6.80
C GLU A 54 1.46 4.62 7.28
N GLY A 55 0.94 3.39 7.14
CA GLY A 55 -0.38 3.00 7.63
C GLY A 55 -0.53 3.19 9.15
N ARG A 56 0.51 2.88 9.94
CA ARG A 56 0.53 3.20 11.38
C ARG A 56 0.54 4.70 11.63
N SER A 57 1.30 5.45 10.84
CA SER A 57 1.39 6.91 10.99
C SER A 57 0.05 7.62 10.78
N VAL A 58 -0.82 7.07 9.93
CA VAL A 58 -2.16 7.61 9.68
C VAL A 58 -3.28 6.95 10.50
N GLY A 59 -2.94 6.02 11.40
CA GLY A 59 -3.90 5.36 12.29
C GLY A 59 -4.74 4.25 11.64
N LEU A 60 -4.28 3.65 10.53
CA LEU A 60 -4.94 2.48 9.95
C LEU A 60 -4.91 1.29 10.92
N CYS A 61 -6.03 0.58 10.99
CA CYS A 61 -6.11 -0.70 11.68
C CYS A 61 -5.47 -1.78 10.79
N LEU A 62 -4.14 -1.89 10.87
CA LEU A 62 -3.34 -2.91 10.19
C LEU A 62 -3.53 -4.27 10.88
N GLU A 63 -4.73 -4.86 10.80
CA GLU A 63 -5.06 -6.08 11.51
C GLU A 63 -4.45 -7.33 10.87
N ALA A 64 -3.41 -7.84 11.53
CA ALA A 64 -3.32 -9.26 11.84
C ALA A 64 -3.61 -9.43 13.35
N CYS A 65 -4.88 -9.30 13.73
CA CYS A 65 -5.38 -9.85 14.99
C CYS A 65 -5.84 -11.28 14.77
#